data_AF-A0A2T0MB43-F1
#
_entry.id   AF-A0A2T0MB43-F1
#
_cell.length_a   1.000
_cell.length_b   1.000
_cell.length_c   1.000
_cell.angle_alpha   90.00
_cell.angle_beta   90.00
_cell.angle_gamma   90.00
#
_symmetry.space_group_name_H-M   'P 1'
#
loop_
_entity.id
_entity.type
_entity.pdbx_description
1 polymer ?
#
loop_
_entity_poly.entity_id
_entity_poly.type
_entity_poly.pdbx_seq_one_letter_code
_entity_poly.pdbx_strand_id
1 'polypeptide(L)'
;MDVIYPYSIINKKIKLSLVFFCVALFFNCVKKKSSEDIHVNYNNGKVVSVEYETEESSGYTFHLKQNDQSPILGNLTCEKGTCTFIPIVAFTAGQTYEIRKNKKTIESFTIDHSSKQKNPELIAIYPSMDTVPQNLLKMYFVFSHPMQHSKSALDFISVFDNTAQKESDIFLEMETELWNKERTRLTLWLDPGRIKTDLIPNQEKGPPLLQKHCYTISIDSLWTSEQGYPLTRKYVKMLNVVGKDLQRPNPKLWEVNIPKENTQNPLEIRFNEPMDAVLILETIQVKNREGELIEGTFSLLENELKIEFKPEEKWILGNYSVHVNPVLEDLAGNNLERLFDTDLSDNSMDTKSTENILNFSIEH
;
A
#
# COMPACT_ATOMS: atom_id res chain seq x y z
N MET A 1 -95.24 -60.50 -39.61
CA MET A 1 -96.20 -59.90 -40.55
C MET A 1 -95.72 -58.49 -40.83
N ASP A 2 -95.40 -58.31 -42.10
CA ASP A 2 -95.26 -57.08 -42.89
C ASP A 2 -95.87 -55.82 -42.23
N VAL A 3 -95.35 -54.61 -42.43
CA VAL A 3 -95.24 -53.98 -43.75
C VAL A 3 -94.16 -52.87 -43.70
N ILE A 4 -93.32 -52.90 -44.73
CA ILE A 4 -92.34 -51.89 -45.16
C ILE A 4 -93.09 -50.75 -45.89
N TYR A 5 -92.53 -49.53 -45.88
CA TYR A 5 -92.36 -48.59 -47.02
C TYR A 5 -92.56 -47.09 -46.61
N PRO A 6 -92.03 -46.09 -47.35
CA PRO A 6 -90.61 -45.69 -47.34
C PRO A 6 -90.39 -44.15 -47.54
N TYR A 7 -89.13 -43.72 -47.72
CA TYR A 7 -88.64 -42.45 -48.30
C TYR A 7 -88.94 -41.11 -47.58
N SER A 8 -88.14 -40.04 -47.64
CA SER A 8 -86.70 -39.82 -47.78
C SER A 8 -86.42 -38.30 -47.64
N ILE A 9 -85.23 -37.94 -47.13
CA ILE A 9 -84.44 -36.71 -47.38
C ILE A 9 -84.99 -35.40 -46.76
N ILE A 10 -84.26 -34.79 -45.81
CA ILE A 10 -83.27 -33.71 -46.01
C ILE A 10 -82.70 -33.29 -44.64
N ASN A 11 -81.37 -33.43 -44.53
CA ASN A 11 -80.54 -32.95 -43.42
C ASN A 11 -80.53 -31.41 -43.31
N LYS A 12 -80.78 -30.88 -42.10
CA LYS A 12 -80.19 -29.62 -41.63
C LYS A 12 -79.74 -29.78 -40.18
N LYS A 13 -78.42 -29.80 -39.97
CA LYS A 13 -77.77 -29.76 -38.65
C LYS A 13 -77.78 -28.32 -38.14
N ILE A 14 -78.40 -28.08 -36.99
CA ILE A 14 -78.22 -26.85 -36.20
C ILE A 14 -77.45 -27.26 -34.93
N LYS A 15 -76.24 -26.72 -34.78
CA LYS A 15 -75.39 -26.92 -33.59
C LYS A 15 -75.90 -26.03 -32.46
N LEU A 16 -76.25 -26.65 -31.33
CA LEU A 16 -76.51 -25.97 -30.06
C LEU A 16 -75.17 -25.88 -29.31
N SER A 17 -74.70 -24.67 -28.99
CA SER A 17 -73.47 -24.44 -28.22
C SER A 17 -73.85 -23.93 -26.84
N LEU A 18 -73.43 -24.67 -25.80
CA LEU A 18 -73.66 -24.36 -24.39
C LEU A 18 -72.64 -23.32 -23.93
N VAL A 19 -73.13 -22.19 -23.43
CA VAL A 19 -72.33 -21.05 -22.94
C VAL A 19 -71.69 -21.42 -21.59
N PHE A 20 -70.36 -21.36 -21.51
CA PHE A 20 -69.59 -21.43 -20.26
C PHE A 20 -69.34 -20.02 -19.73
N PHE A 21 -69.73 -19.76 -18.48
CA PHE A 21 -69.57 -18.48 -17.79
C PHE A 21 -68.15 -18.40 -17.20
N CYS A 22 -67.25 -17.61 -17.78
CA CYS A 22 -65.94 -17.33 -17.19
C CYS A 22 -66.02 -16.09 -16.27
N VAL A 23 -65.89 -16.33 -14.96
CA VAL A 23 -65.68 -15.29 -13.94
C VAL A 23 -64.21 -14.84 -14.01
N ALA A 24 -63.98 -13.61 -14.46
CA ALA A 24 -62.65 -13.00 -14.44
C ALA A 24 -62.37 -12.40 -13.05
N LEU A 25 -61.49 -13.06 -12.28
CA LEU A 25 -60.87 -12.51 -11.09
C LEU A 25 -59.85 -11.44 -11.53
N PHE A 26 -60.16 -10.17 -11.30
CA PHE A 26 -59.19 -9.09 -11.37
C PHE A 26 -58.20 -9.24 -10.21
N PHE A 27 -57.10 -9.96 -10.46
CA PHE A 27 -55.89 -9.82 -9.65
C PHE A 27 -55.36 -8.41 -9.84
N ASN A 28 -55.58 -7.55 -8.85
CA ASN A 28 -54.88 -6.29 -8.71
C ASN A 28 -53.40 -6.62 -8.48
N CYS A 29 -52.65 -6.65 -9.56
CA CYS A 29 -51.20 -6.77 -9.54
C CYS A 29 -50.67 -5.45 -8.98
N VAL A 30 -50.45 -5.39 -7.66
CA VAL A 30 -49.59 -4.37 -7.06
C VAL A 30 -48.23 -4.56 -7.71
N LYS A 31 -47.90 -3.70 -8.68
CA LYS A 31 -46.54 -3.58 -9.19
C LYS A 31 -45.66 -3.34 -7.97
N LYS A 32 -44.89 -4.36 -7.60
CA LYS A 32 -43.75 -4.22 -6.72
C LYS A 32 -42.86 -3.17 -7.40
N LYS A 33 -42.82 -1.96 -6.83
CA LYS A 33 -41.93 -0.87 -7.26
C LYS A 33 -40.53 -1.48 -7.25
N SER A 34 -39.99 -1.75 -8.42
CA SER A 34 -38.68 -2.37 -8.61
C SER A 34 -37.69 -1.24 -8.92
N SER A 35 -36.62 -1.21 -8.13
CA SER A 35 -35.52 -0.21 -8.03
C SER A 35 -35.94 1.19 -7.60
N GLU A 36 -35.71 1.53 -6.33
CA GLU A 36 -35.66 2.92 -5.86
C GLU A 36 -34.22 3.39 -6.04
N ASP A 37 -34.04 4.44 -6.86
CA ASP A 37 -32.76 4.83 -7.45
C ASP A 37 -31.73 5.26 -6.40
N ILE A 38 -30.75 4.40 -6.08
CA ILE A 38 -29.55 4.83 -5.36
C ILE A 38 -28.72 5.72 -6.29
N HIS A 39 -28.61 6.99 -5.93
CA HIS A 39 -27.75 7.95 -6.62
C HIS A 39 -26.46 8.16 -5.83
N VAL A 40 -25.33 7.82 -6.44
CA VAL A 40 -24.00 7.98 -5.86
C VAL A 40 -23.40 9.31 -6.33
N ASN A 41 -23.16 10.23 -5.41
CA ASN A 41 -22.62 11.55 -5.72
C ASN A 41 -21.09 11.56 -5.65
N TYR A 42 -20.46 12.07 -6.70
CA TYR A 42 -19.00 12.15 -6.82
C TYR A 42 -18.51 13.60 -6.76
N ASN A 43 -17.38 13.81 -6.08
CA ASN A 43 -16.57 15.02 -6.15
C ASN A 43 -15.11 14.63 -6.43
N ASN A 44 -14.54 15.14 -7.53
CA ASN A 44 -13.19 14.80 -7.99
C ASN A 44 -12.90 13.28 -8.04
N GLY A 45 -13.90 12.49 -8.43
CA GLY A 45 -13.81 11.02 -8.50
C GLY A 45 -13.88 10.30 -7.16
N LYS A 46 -14.12 11.01 -6.05
CA LYS A 46 -14.41 10.43 -4.73
C LYS A 46 -15.91 10.47 -4.47
N VAL A 47 -16.46 9.41 -3.89
CA VAL A 47 -17.87 9.40 -3.48
C VAL A 47 -18.01 10.21 -2.20
N VAL A 48 -18.84 11.25 -2.23
CA VAL A 48 -19.06 12.16 -1.11
C VAL A 48 -20.38 11.93 -0.40
N SER A 49 -21.39 11.42 -1.10
CA SER A 49 -22.68 11.06 -0.51
C SER A 49 -23.40 10.03 -1.37
N VAL A 50 -24.37 9.37 -0.73
CA VAL A 50 -25.28 8.43 -1.39
C VAL A 50 -26.71 8.89 -1.09
N GLU A 51 -27.51 9.03 -2.13
CA GLU A 51 -28.92 9.40 -2.05
C GLU A 51 -29.79 8.20 -2.40
N TYR A 52 -30.91 8.05 -1.70
CA TYR A 52 -31.90 7.02 -1.98
C TYR A 52 -33.29 7.53 -1.60
N GLU A 53 -34.31 7.10 -2.33
CA GLU A 53 -35.70 7.45 -2.05
C GLU A 53 -36.27 6.53 -0.94
N THR A 54 -37.03 7.11 -0.02
CA THR A 54 -37.72 6.37 1.04
C THR A 54 -38.86 7.19 1.64
N GLU A 55 -39.99 6.55 1.91
CA GLU A 55 -41.12 7.18 2.63
C GLU A 55 -40.86 7.35 4.13
N GLU A 56 -39.89 6.60 4.68
CA GLU A 56 -39.52 6.64 6.09
C GLU A 56 -38.14 7.30 6.28
N SER A 57 -37.99 8.07 7.36
CA SER A 57 -36.81 8.92 7.60
C SER A 57 -35.80 8.38 8.62
N SER A 58 -36.03 7.20 9.22
CA SER A 58 -35.17 6.69 10.30
C SER A 58 -34.99 5.16 10.26
N GLY A 59 -33.99 4.66 10.99
CA GLY A 59 -33.70 3.23 11.13
C GLY A 59 -32.86 2.62 10.01
N TYR A 60 -32.30 3.45 9.13
CA TYR A 60 -31.39 3.03 8.07
C TYR A 60 -29.94 3.09 8.53
N THR A 61 -29.16 2.09 8.12
CA THR A 61 -27.73 1.99 8.40
C THR A 61 -27.01 1.52 7.14
N PHE A 62 -25.80 2.01 6.93
CA PHE A 62 -24.96 1.64 5.80
C PHE A 62 -23.90 0.65 6.25
N HIS A 63 -23.65 -0.40 5.50
CA HIS A 63 -22.68 -1.45 5.85
C HIS A 63 -21.82 -1.77 4.63
N LEU A 64 -20.55 -2.10 4.87
CA LEU A 64 -19.74 -2.74 3.84
C LEU A 64 -20.21 -4.19 3.71
N LYS A 65 -20.52 -4.68 2.50
CA LYS A 65 -21.10 -6.02 2.30
C LYS A 65 -20.27 -7.16 2.91
N GLN A 66 -18.95 -7.00 2.97
CA GLN A 66 -18.02 -7.97 3.54
C GLN A 66 -17.87 -7.86 5.07
N ASN A 67 -18.39 -6.79 5.69
CA ASN A 67 -18.32 -6.56 7.13
C ASN A 67 -19.74 -6.40 7.70
N ASP A 68 -20.22 -7.44 8.38
CA ASP A 68 -21.57 -7.50 8.91
C ASP A 68 -21.72 -6.86 10.30
N GLN A 69 -20.61 -6.46 10.94
CA GLN A 69 -20.61 -6.17 12.37
C GLN A 69 -20.85 -4.69 12.73
N SER A 70 -20.35 -3.75 11.92
CA SER A 70 -20.41 -2.32 12.26
C SER A 70 -20.94 -1.47 11.12
N PRO A 71 -21.95 -0.62 11.36
CA PRO A 71 -22.42 0.32 10.37
C PRO A 71 -21.35 1.39 10.09
N ILE A 72 -21.29 1.84 8.85
CA ILE A 72 -20.50 2.99 8.43
C ILE A 72 -21.03 4.22 9.16
N LEU A 73 -20.13 4.92 9.83
CA LEU A 73 -20.45 6.16 10.51
C LEU A 73 -20.62 7.29 9.49
N GLY A 74 -21.65 8.10 9.69
CA GLY A 74 -21.99 9.20 8.80
C GLY A 74 -23.19 9.98 9.29
N ASN A 75 -23.50 11.05 8.58
CA ASN A 75 -24.71 11.82 8.79
C ASN A 75 -25.77 11.40 7.78
N LEU A 76 -26.99 11.14 8.25
CA LEU A 76 -28.14 10.82 7.44
C LEU A 76 -29.16 11.95 7.55
N THR A 77 -29.44 12.63 6.45
CA THR A 77 -30.43 13.71 6.37
C THR A 77 -31.51 13.33 5.38
N CYS A 78 -32.77 13.37 5.80
CA CYS A 78 -33.90 13.02 4.95
C CYS A 78 -34.81 14.23 4.74
N GLU A 79 -35.01 14.63 3.49
CA GLU A 79 -35.89 15.75 3.10
C GLU A 79 -36.80 15.32 1.95
N LYS A 80 -38.12 15.57 2.10
CA LYS A 80 -39.13 15.40 1.04
C LYS A 80 -39.13 14.01 0.35
N GLY A 81 -38.81 12.94 1.07
CA GLY A 81 -38.82 11.57 0.55
C GLY A 81 -37.49 11.09 -0.02
N THR A 82 -36.43 11.91 0.06
CA THR A 82 -35.06 11.53 -0.31
C THR A 82 -34.18 11.59 0.92
N CYS A 83 -33.40 10.54 1.16
CA CYS A 83 -32.39 10.51 2.22
C CYS A 83 -31.00 10.58 1.61
N THR A 84 -30.17 11.48 2.12
CA THR A 84 -28.77 11.63 1.77
C THR A 84 -27.91 11.16 2.93
N PHE A 85 -27.02 10.21 2.67
CA PHE A 85 -26.02 9.75 3.62
C PHE A 85 -24.64 10.29 3.24
N ILE A 86 -23.98 10.95 4.18
CA ILE A 86 -22.62 11.47 4.07
C ILE A 86 -21.74 10.72 5.06
N PRO A 87 -20.87 9.81 4.61
CA PRO A 87 -20.02 9.05 5.52
C PRO A 87 -18.90 9.93 6.10
N ILE A 88 -18.44 9.61 7.31
CA ILE A 88 -17.28 10.26 7.93
C ILE A 88 -16.00 9.93 7.13
N VAL A 89 -15.90 8.69 6.66
CA VAL A 89 -14.82 8.21 5.79
C VAL A 89 -15.41 7.90 4.43
N ALA A 90 -14.84 8.45 3.37
CA ALA A 90 -15.34 8.26 2.01
C ALA A 90 -15.44 6.77 1.64
N PHE A 91 -16.44 6.43 0.82
CA PHE A 91 -16.57 5.07 0.30
C PHE A 91 -15.36 4.71 -0.59
N THR A 92 -14.94 3.46 -0.51
CA THR A 92 -13.79 2.89 -1.22
C THR A 92 -14.22 2.38 -2.59
N ALA A 93 -13.47 2.69 -3.64
CA ALA A 93 -13.77 2.18 -4.98
C ALA A 93 -13.58 0.65 -5.04
N GLY A 94 -14.40 -0.01 -5.87
CA GLY A 94 -14.45 -1.47 -6.02
C GLY A 94 -15.23 -2.20 -4.94
N GLN A 95 -15.68 -1.49 -3.88
CA GLN A 95 -16.43 -2.09 -2.78
C GLN A 95 -17.93 -2.03 -3.00
N THR A 96 -18.63 -3.06 -2.50
CA THR A 96 -20.09 -3.12 -2.43
C THR A 96 -20.57 -2.80 -1.03
N TYR A 97 -21.56 -1.92 -0.95
CA TYR A 97 -22.19 -1.46 0.28
C TYR A 97 -23.66 -1.85 0.29
N GLU A 98 -24.21 -1.99 1.49
CA GLU A 98 -25.60 -2.35 1.73
C GLU A 98 -26.27 -1.27 2.58
N ILE A 99 -27.46 -0.86 2.15
CA ILE A 99 -28.39 -0.11 2.98
C ILE A 99 -29.24 -1.13 3.72
N ARG A 100 -29.30 -1.01 5.05
CA ARG A 100 -30.02 -1.94 5.91
C ARG A 100 -31.01 -1.22 6.79
N LYS A 101 -32.19 -1.82 6.96
CA LYS A 101 -33.22 -1.39 7.89
C LYS A 101 -33.59 -2.54 8.80
N ASN A 102 -33.55 -2.33 10.12
CA ASN A 102 -33.81 -3.38 11.11
C ASN A 102 -32.99 -4.66 10.85
N LYS A 103 -31.70 -4.51 10.51
CA LYS A 103 -30.76 -5.58 10.14
C LYS A 103 -31.08 -6.34 8.84
N LYS A 104 -32.11 -5.94 8.09
CA LYS A 104 -32.41 -6.51 6.77
C LYS A 104 -31.87 -5.61 5.68
N THR A 105 -31.10 -6.18 4.75
CA THR A 105 -30.67 -5.49 3.53
C THR A 105 -31.89 -5.14 2.70
N ILE A 106 -32.06 -3.85 2.45
CA ILE A 106 -33.10 -3.33 1.57
C ILE A 106 -32.54 -3.13 0.17
N GLU A 107 -31.28 -2.71 0.06
CA GLU A 107 -30.63 -2.42 -1.20
C GLU A 107 -29.11 -2.48 -1.07
N SER A 108 -28.42 -2.60 -2.20
CA SER A 108 -26.96 -2.62 -2.29
C SER A 108 -26.47 -1.84 -3.49
N PHE A 109 -25.33 -1.19 -3.35
CA PHE A 109 -24.69 -0.42 -4.41
C PHE A 109 -23.18 -0.67 -4.41
N THR A 110 -22.55 -0.59 -5.57
CA THR A 110 -21.09 -0.75 -5.72
C THR A 110 -20.50 0.59 -6.14
N ILE A 111 -19.35 0.94 -5.57
CA ILE A 111 -18.61 2.11 -6.02
C ILE A 111 -17.69 1.70 -7.16
N ASP A 112 -17.97 2.18 -8.37
CA ASP A 112 -17.11 1.91 -9.52
C ASP A 112 -15.76 2.63 -9.41
N HIS A 113 -14.72 2.02 -9.98
CA HIS A 113 -13.44 2.70 -10.19
C HIS A 113 -13.59 3.80 -11.24
N SER A 114 -13.21 5.03 -10.88
CA SER A 114 -13.24 6.14 -11.83
C SER A 114 -12.07 6.02 -12.81
N SER A 115 -12.37 6.06 -14.12
CA SER A 115 -11.34 6.12 -15.17
C SER A 115 -10.51 7.41 -15.16
N LYS A 116 -10.90 8.42 -14.37
CA LYS A 116 -10.14 9.67 -14.20
C LYS A 116 -9.04 9.57 -13.15
N GLN A 117 -9.13 8.62 -12.23
CA GLN A 117 -8.14 8.42 -11.18
C GLN A 117 -7.04 7.48 -11.70
N LYS A 118 -5.79 7.76 -11.34
CA LYS A 118 -4.66 6.89 -11.69
C LYS A 118 -4.54 5.77 -10.66
N ASN A 119 -4.20 4.58 -11.13
CA ASN A 119 -3.87 3.47 -10.24
C ASN A 119 -2.52 3.71 -9.53
N PRO A 120 -2.35 3.20 -8.30
CA PRO A 120 -1.06 3.24 -7.63
C PRO A 120 0.01 2.47 -8.39
N GLU A 121 1.23 2.96 -8.25
CA GLU A 121 2.45 2.34 -8.75
C GLU A 121 3.41 2.16 -7.60
N LEU A 122 4.14 1.03 -7.59
CA LEU A 122 5.33 0.87 -6.76
C LEU A 122 6.49 1.58 -7.48
N ILE A 123 6.84 2.76 -6.98
CA ILE A 123 7.85 3.68 -7.54
C ILE A 123 9.25 3.15 -7.28
N ALA A 124 9.51 2.66 -6.07
CA ALA A 124 10.83 2.19 -5.67
C ALA A 124 10.74 1.02 -4.69
N ILE A 125 11.74 0.14 -4.77
CA ILE A 125 12.03 -0.89 -3.77
C ILE A 125 13.47 -0.66 -3.35
N TYR A 126 13.70 -0.43 -2.06
CA TYR A 126 15.03 -0.31 -1.48
C TYR A 126 15.40 -1.55 -0.65
N PRO A 127 16.67 -2.00 -0.70
CA PRO A 127 17.75 -1.46 -1.53
C PRO A 127 17.50 -1.64 -3.03
N SER A 128 17.98 -0.67 -3.81
CA SER A 128 17.77 -0.62 -5.27
C SER A 128 18.53 -1.74 -5.97
N MET A 129 19.73 -2.07 -5.46
CA MET A 129 20.52 -3.19 -5.98
C MET A 129 19.94 -4.56 -5.63
N ASP A 130 20.21 -5.57 -6.44
CA ASP A 130 19.73 -6.93 -6.21
C ASP A 130 20.70 -7.74 -5.33
N THR A 131 21.97 -7.38 -5.27
CA THR A 131 22.95 -8.09 -4.44
C THR A 131 22.91 -7.54 -3.02
N VAL A 132 22.61 -8.37 -2.03
CA VAL A 132 22.40 -7.93 -0.64
C VAL A 132 23.12 -8.83 0.36
N PRO A 133 23.52 -8.33 1.54
CA PRO A 133 24.15 -9.16 2.55
C PRO A 133 23.16 -10.15 3.15
N GLN A 134 23.68 -11.26 3.71
CA GLN A 134 22.85 -12.27 4.36
C GLN A 134 22.02 -11.71 5.54
N ASN A 135 22.55 -10.71 6.20
CA ASN A 135 21.94 -9.99 7.30
C ASN A 135 21.27 -8.67 6.87
N LEU A 136 20.80 -8.56 5.61
CA LEU A 136 19.94 -7.45 5.19
C LEU A 136 18.84 -7.23 6.22
N LEU A 137 18.75 -6.03 6.77
CA LEU A 137 17.90 -5.77 7.92
C LEU A 137 16.47 -5.42 7.55
N LYS A 138 16.32 -4.55 6.55
CA LYS A 138 15.02 -4.00 6.18
C LYS A 138 14.98 -3.60 4.71
N MET A 139 13.76 -3.49 4.21
CA MET A 139 13.44 -3.05 2.86
C MET A 139 12.38 -1.95 2.91
N TYR A 140 12.36 -1.10 1.89
CA TYR A 140 11.34 -0.06 1.75
C TYR A 140 10.59 -0.20 0.44
N PHE A 141 9.26 -0.18 0.50
CA PHE A 141 8.40 -0.12 -0.67
C PHE A 141 7.78 1.28 -0.76
N VAL A 142 8.05 2.01 -1.84
CA VAL A 142 7.58 3.37 -2.06
C VAL A 142 6.51 3.38 -3.14
N PHE A 143 5.33 3.88 -2.81
CA PHE A 143 4.14 3.91 -3.64
C PHE A 143 3.79 5.32 -4.09
N SER A 144 3.17 5.44 -5.27
CA SER A 144 2.71 6.72 -5.81
C SER A 144 1.45 7.27 -5.14
N HIS A 145 0.75 6.46 -4.35
CA HIS A 145 -0.46 6.84 -3.63
C HIS A 145 -0.46 6.23 -2.22
N PRO A 146 -1.20 6.83 -1.27
CA PRO A 146 -1.46 6.20 0.02
C PRO A 146 -2.08 4.81 -0.14
N MET A 147 -1.46 3.79 0.46
CA MET A 147 -1.92 2.41 0.37
C MET A 147 -2.94 2.05 1.44
N GLN A 148 -3.75 1.02 1.16
CA GLN A 148 -4.66 0.46 2.15
C GLN A 148 -3.88 -0.17 3.33
N HIS A 149 -4.47 -0.12 4.52
CA HIS A 149 -3.92 -0.72 5.75
C HIS A 149 -4.96 -1.56 6.52
N SER A 150 -6.03 -1.96 5.83
CA SER A 150 -7.11 -2.80 6.37
C SER A 150 -6.75 -4.29 6.41
N LYS A 151 -5.79 -4.69 5.57
CA LYS A 151 -5.20 -6.02 5.48
C LYS A 151 -3.68 -5.90 5.59
N SER A 152 -3.04 -6.94 6.09
CA SER A 152 -1.59 -7.02 6.19
C SER A 152 -0.95 -6.88 4.81
N ALA A 153 0.13 -6.14 4.72
CA ALA A 153 1.00 -6.03 3.56
C ALA A 153 1.55 -7.40 3.17
N LEU A 154 1.83 -8.26 4.15
CA LEU A 154 2.32 -9.62 3.89
C LEU A 154 1.29 -10.51 3.18
N ASP A 155 -0.01 -10.17 3.22
CA ASP A 155 -1.03 -10.85 2.40
C ASP A 155 -0.82 -10.63 0.89
N PHE A 156 -0.09 -9.59 0.51
CA PHE A 156 0.18 -9.20 -0.88
C PHE A 156 1.64 -9.42 -1.29
N ILE A 157 2.48 -9.91 -0.38
CA ILE A 157 3.91 -10.09 -0.60
C ILE A 157 4.25 -11.57 -0.42
N SER A 158 4.74 -12.19 -1.48
CA SER A 158 5.22 -13.59 -1.44
C SER A 158 6.70 -13.64 -1.76
N VAL A 159 7.46 -14.47 -1.04
CA VAL A 159 8.88 -14.68 -1.30
C VAL A 159 9.15 -16.13 -1.68
N PHE A 160 9.84 -16.32 -2.80
CA PHE A 160 10.25 -17.64 -3.29
C PHE A 160 11.76 -17.75 -3.29
N ASP A 161 12.31 -18.75 -2.60
CA ASP A 161 13.72 -19.13 -2.67
C ASP A 161 13.95 -19.93 -3.95
N ASN A 162 14.54 -19.29 -4.96
CA ASN A 162 14.82 -19.92 -6.25
C ASN A 162 15.92 -20.99 -6.14
N THR A 163 16.79 -20.91 -5.13
CA THR A 163 17.86 -21.89 -4.95
C THR A 163 17.32 -23.16 -4.28
N ALA A 164 16.47 -23.00 -3.27
CA ALA A 164 15.84 -24.11 -2.57
C ALA A 164 14.52 -24.60 -3.21
N GLN A 165 14.02 -23.89 -4.23
CA GLN A 165 12.77 -24.20 -4.95
C GLN A 165 11.55 -24.30 -4.02
N LYS A 166 11.40 -23.34 -3.11
CA LYS A 166 10.29 -23.29 -2.15
C LYS A 166 9.91 -21.87 -1.77
N GLU A 167 8.69 -21.70 -1.27
CA GLU A 167 8.30 -20.47 -0.58
C GLU A 167 9.14 -20.28 0.68
N SER A 168 9.44 -19.02 0.99
CA SER A 168 10.24 -18.62 2.13
C SER A 168 9.54 -17.52 2.88
N ASP A 169 9.51 -17.63 4.20
CA ASP A 169 9.09 -16.54 5.06
C ASP A 169 10.34 -15.83 5.59
N ILE A 170 10.51 -14.56 5.26
CA ILE A 170 11.70 -13.77 5.59
C ILE A 170 11.37 -12.50 6.36
N PHE A 171 10.14 -12.00 6.27
CA PHE A 171 9.73 -10.73 6.85
C PHE A 171 9.18 -10.95 8.25
N LEU A 172 9.39 -9.98 9.14
CA LEU A 172 8.73 -9.97 10.44
C LEU A 172 7.26 -9.61 10.26
N GLU A 173 6.37 -10.49 10.69
CA GLU A 173 4.95 -10.15 10.83
C GLU A 173 4.76 -9.23 12.04
N MET A 174 4.19 -8.05 11.81
CA MET A 174 3.98 -7.03 12.84
C MET A 174 2.48 -6.74 12.99
N GLU A 175 1.99 -6.60 14.23
CA GLU A 175 0.61 -6.18 14.47
C GLU A 175 0.34 -4.76 13.95
N THR A 176 1.34 -3.89 14.05
CA THR A 176 1.31 -2.52 13.53
C THR A 176 2.41 -2.35 12.50
N GLU A 177 2.01 -2.16 11.26
CA GLU A 177 2.92 -1.97 10.14
C GLU A 177 3.61 -0.60 10.18
N LEU A 178 4.83 -0.55 9.65
CA LEU A 178 5.68 0.64 9.68
C LEU A 178 5.52 1.50 8.43
N TRP A 179 4.34 2.11 8.30
CA TRP A 179 4.06 3.11 7.27
C TRP A 179 4.58 4.49 7.67
N ASN A 180 5.03 5.28 6.70
CA ASN A 180 5.13 6.72 6.90
C ASN A 180 3.74 7.35 7.08
N LYS A 181 3.70 8.59 7.55
CA LYS A 181 2.46 9.33 7.82
C LYS A 181 1.53 9.39 6.60
N GLU A 182 2.09 9.53 5.41
CA GLU A 182 1.34 9.62 4.15
C GLU A 182 0.90 8.25 3.60
N ARG A 183 1.35 7.14 4.21
CA ARG A 183 1.13 5.75 3.76
C ARG A 183 1.60 5.48 2.32
N THR A 184 2.63 6.18 1.90
CA THR A 184 3.29 6.03 0.60
C THR A 184 4.62 5.30 0.71
N ARG A 185 5.09 4.99 1.92
CA ARG A 185 6.33 4.26 2.18
C ARG A 185 6.11 3.25 3.28
N LEU A 186 6.26 1.96 2.96
CA LEU A 186 6.24 0.86 3.93
C LEU A 186 7.67 0.43 4.23
N THR A 187 7.98 0.28 5.52
CA THR A 187 9.22 -0.37 5.98
C THR A 187 8.93 -1.83 6.34
N LEU A 188 9.62 -2.76 5.72
CA LEU A 188 9.54 -4.19 5.97
C LEU A 188 10.84 -4.65 6.63
N TRP A 189 10.75 -5.15 7.86
CA TRP A 189 11.90 -5.77 8.51
C TRP A 189 12.03 -7.21 8.03
N LEU A 190 13.23 -7.62 7.66
CA LEU A 190 13.57 -9.03 7.70
C LEU A 190 13.71 -9.39 9.18
N ASP A 191 13.18 -10.55 9.59
CA ASP A 191 13.02 -10.91 11.01
C ASP A 191 14.31 -10.64 11.82
N PRO A 192 14.33 -9.56 12.65
CA PRO A 192 15.54 -9.15 13.36
C PRO A 192 15.99 -10.19 14.38
N GLY A 193 15.04 -10.96 14.94
CA GLY A 193 15.31 -12.05 15.84
C GLY A 193 16.02 -13.21 15.16
N ARG A 194 15.85 -13.35 13.84
CA ARG A 194 16.59 -14.31 13.01
C ARG A 194 17.89 -13.72 12.46
N ILE A 195 18.10 -12.42 12.48
CA ILE A 195 19.39 -11.82 12.08
C ILE A 195 20.41 -11.96 13.22
N LYS A 196 20.00 -11.65 14.45
CA LYS A 196 20.85 -11.77 15.64
C LYS A 196 21.11 -13.23 15.99
N THR A 197 22.38 -13.62 15.96
CA THR A 197 22.79 -15.03 16.03
C THR A 197 22.65 -15.66 17.40
N ASP A 198 22.65 -14.85 18.45
CA ASP A 198 22.51 -15.26 19.84
C ASP A 198 21.05 -15.48 20.27
N LEU A 199 20.08 -15.08 19.44
CA LEU A 199 18.66 -15.17 19.76
C LEU A 199 18.04 -16.51 19.30
N ILE A 200 17.07 -16.97 20.08
CA ILE A 200 16.31 -18.20 19.85
C ILE A 200 15.76 -18.30 18.42
N PRO A 201 15.15 -17.24 17.82
CA PRO A 201 14.59 -17.37 16.47
C PRO A 201 15.65 -17.73 15.42
N ASN A 202 16.86 -17.20 15.52
CA ASN A 202 17.97 -17.60 14.64
C ASN A 202 18.37 -19.06 14.86
N GLN A 203 18.50 -19.50 16.11
CA GLN A 203 18.91 -20.87 16.44
C GLN A 203 17.90 -21.92 15.94
N GLU A 204 16.61 -21.59 15.96
CA GLU A 204 15.55 -22.50 15.54
C GLU A 204 15.26 -22.46 14.04
N LYS A 205 15.24 -21.26 13.42
CA LYS A 205 14.78 -21.05 12.04
C LYS A 205 15.89 -20.67 11.06
N GLY A 206 17.09 -20.38 11.56
CA GLY A 206 18.17 -19.77 10.78
C GLY A 206 17.88 -18.32 10.37
N PRO A 207 18.81 -17.67 9.66
CA PRO A 207 18.64 -16.29 9.20
C PRO A 207 17.53 -16.16 8.14
N PRO A 208 16.97 -14.95 7.94
CA PRO A 208 15.96 -14.70 6.91
C PRO A 208 16.44 -15.07 5.50
N LEU A 209 17.69 -14.72 5.20
CA LEU A 209 18.33 -15.00 3.92
C LEU A 209 19.51 -15.95 4.11
N LEU A 210 19.77 -16.79 3.11
CA LEU A 210 20.90 -17.72 3.08
C LEU A 210 21.94 -17.27 2.05
N GLN A 211 23.21 -17.23 2.46
CA GLN A 211 24.31 -16.88 1.56
C GLN A 211 24.32 -17.81 0.32
N LYS A 212 24.59 -17.24 -0.87
CA LYS A 212 24.54 -17.90 -2.19
C LYS A 212 23.14 -18.31 -2.66
N HIS A 213 22.08 -17.94 -1.95
CA HIS A 213 20.72 -18.14 -2.43
C HIS A 213 20.25 -16.94 -3.26
N CYS A 214 19.32 -17.20 -4.17
CA CYS A 214 18.61 -16.18 -4.93
C CYS A 214 17.12 -16.20 -4.57
N TYR A 215 16.54 -15.05 -4.23
CA TYR A 215 15.13 -14.93 -3.85
C TYR A 215 14.35 -14.07 -4.83
N THR A 216 13.08 -14.41 -5.04
CA THR A 216 12.13 -13.62 -5.81
C THR A 216 11.04 -13.13 -4.87
N ILE A 217 10.99 -11.82 -4.64
CA ILE A 217 9.92 -11.14 -3.90
C ILE A 217 8.89 -10.66 -4.91
N SER A 218 7.65 -11.11 -4.78
CA SER A 218 6.53 -10.73 -5.62
C SER A 218 5.53 -9.88 -4.84
N ILE A 219 5.08 -8.78 -5.43
CA ILE A 219 4.05 -7.89 -4.87
C ILE A 219 2.82 -7.98 -5.77
N ASP A 220 1.69 -8.42 -5.21
CA ASP A 220 0.45 -8.67 -5.95
C ASP A 220 -0.20 -7.36 -6.44
N SER A 221 -0.60 -7.35 -7.71
CA SER A 221 -1.41 -6.28 -8.32
C SER A 221 -2.73 -5.99 -7.60
N LEU A 222 -3.27 -6.96 -6.86
CA LEU A 222 -4.52 -6.82 -6.11
C LEU A 222 -4.38 -5.94 -4.87
N TRP A 223 -3.15 -5.55 -4.48
CA TRP A 223 -2.97 -4.58 -3.40
C TRP A 223 -3.48 -3.21 -3.84
N THR A 224 -4.36 -2.62 -3.04
CA THR A 224 -5.07 -1.39 -3.38
C THR A 224 -4.56 -0.17 -2.61
N SER A 225 -4.75 1.01 -3.20
CA SER A 225 -4.66 2.28 -2.49
C SER A 225 -5.72 2.36 -1.40
N GLU A 226 -5.59 3.32 -0.47
CA GLU A 226 -6.65 3.63 0.50
C GLU A 226 -8.00 3.93 -0.18
N GLN A 227 -7.97 4.46 -1.41
CA GLN A 227 -9.17 4.74 -2.20
C GLN A 227 -9.69 3.53 -2.98
N GLY A 228 -9.04 2.36 -2.85
CA GLY A 228 -9.47 1.09 -3.43
C GLY A 228 -8.88 0.78 -4.80
N TYR A 229 -8.04 1.63 -5.38
CA TYR A 229 -7.50 1.39 -6.73
C TYR A 229 -6.34 0.39 -6.66
N PRO A 230 -6.35 -0.71 -7.43
CA PRO A 230 -5.29 -1.72 -7.39
C PRO A 230 -4.00 -1.22 -8.03
N LEU A 231 -2.86 -1.81 -7.65
CA LEU A 231 -1.59 -1.56 -8.32
C LEU A 231 -1.72 -1.78 -9.84
N THR A 232 -1.00 -0.96 -10.63
CA THR A 232 -1.05 -1.02 -12.10
C THR A 232 -0.64 -2.38 -12.67
N ARG A 233 0.20 -3.13 -11.94
CA ARG A 233 0.70 -4.45 -12.30
C ARG A 233 1.26 -5.17 -11.08
N LYS A 234 1.60 -6.46 -11.26
CA LYS A 234 2.46 -7.20 -10.34
C LYS A 234 3.88 -6.64 -10.42
N TYR A 235 4.54 -6.51 -9.27
CA TYR A 235 5.94 -6.12 -9.18
C TYR A 235 6.79 -7.28 -8.67
N VAL A 236 8.07 -7.29 -9.06
CA VAL A 236 9.02 -8.34 -8.69
C VAL A 236 10.37 -7.70 -8.35
N LYS A 237 10.98 -8.15 -7.26
CA LYS A 237 12.35 -7.84 -6.86
C LYS A 237 13.14 -9.14 -6.73
N MET A 238 14.32 -9.20 -7.33
CA MET A 238 15.24 -10.31 -7.15
C MET A 238 16.30 -9.94 -6.12
N LEU A 239 16.69 -10.90 -5.28
CA LEU A 239 17.79 -10.76 -4.35
C LEU A 239 18.85 -11.84 -4.62
N ASN A 240 20.11 -11.46 -4.73
CA ASN A 240 21.26 -12.35 -4.77
C ASN A 240 22.04 -12.18 -3.46
N VAL A 241 22.07 -13.21 -2.64
CA VAL A 241 22.54 -13.07 -1.25
C VAL A 241 24.03 -13.39 -1.15
N VAL A 242 24.81 -12.41 -0.68
CA VAL A 242 26.25 -12.57 -0.39
C VAL A 242 26.47 -12.91 1.08
N GLY A 243 27.72 -12.90 1.54
CA GLY A 243 28.02 -13.12 2.96
C GLY A 243 27.38 -12.06 3.86
N LYS A 244 27.44 -12.29 5.18
CA LYS A 244 27.08 -11.25 6.14
C LYS A 244 27.99 -10.04 6.00
N ASP A 245 27.43 -8.86 6.20
CA ASP A 245 28.21 -7.67 6.50
C ASP A 245 28.48 -7.58 8.00
N LEU A 246 29.75 -7.52 8.36
CA LEU A 246 30.24 -7.47 9.74
C LEU A 246 31.10 -6.22 9.97
N GLN A 247 31.01 -5.23 9.09
CA GLN A 247 31.72 -3.96 9.21
C GLN A 247 30.71 -2.85 9.52
N ARG A 248 31.18 -1.80 10.19
CA ARG A 248 30.40 -0.57 10.36
C ARG A 248 30.73 0.37 9.21
N PRO A 249 29.78 1.20 8.77
CA PRO A 249 30.09 2.30 7.87
C PRO A 249 31.17 3.20 8.50
N ASN A 250 32.12 3.63 7.68
CA ASN A 250 33.23 4.47 8.14
C ASN A 250 33.30 5.76 7.31
N PRO A 251 32.84 6.90 7.85
CA PRO A 251 32.85 8.18 7.14
C PRO A 251 34.23 8.63 6.60
N LYS A 252 35.34 8.16 7.21
CA LYS A 252 36.69 8.49 6.72
C LYS A 252 37.03 7.87 5.37
N LEU A 253 36.29 6.83 4.97
CA LEU A 253 36.47 6.16 3.68
C LEU A 253 35.58 6.75 2.58
N TRP A 254 34.74 7.73 2.92
CA TRP A 254 33.83 8.35 1.95
C TRP A 254 34.57 9.40 1.13
N GLU A 255 34.23 9.45 -0.16
CA GLU A 255 34.79 10.43 -1.08
C GLU A 255 33.81 11.61 -1.18
N VAL A 256 34.32 12.82 -1.00
CA VAL A 256 33.53 14.06 -1.08
C VAL A 256 34.00 14.86 -2.28
N ASN A 257 33.14 15.01 -3.29
CA ASN A 257 33.40 15.84 -4.46
C ASN A 257 32.87 17.25 -4.20
N ILE A 258 33.78 18.19 -4.07
CA ILE A 258 33.50 19.55 -3.67
C ILE A 258 33.12 20.40 -4.91
N PRO A 259 32.00 21.15 -4.87
CA PRO A 259 31.60 22.02 -5.96
C PRO A 259 32.43 23.32 -5.99
N LYS A 260 32.38 24.02 -7.13
CA LYS A 260 33.08 25.31 -7.29
C LYS A 260 32.28 26.48 -6.73
N GLU A 261 32.98 27.54 -6.35
CA GLU A 261 32.35 28.79 -5.91
C GLU A 261 31.38 29.37 -6.96
N ASN A 262 30.39 30.15 -6.50
CA ASN A 262 29.42 30.85 -7.34
C ASN A 262 28.63 29.92 -8.30
N THR A 263 28.57 28.63 -8.00
CA THR A 263 27.75 27.63 -8.68
C THR A 263 26.66 27.08 -7.77
N GLN A 264 25.62 26.50 -8.35
CA GLN A 264 24.67 25.60 -7.67
C GLN A 264 24.97 24.14 -7.98
N ASN A 265 26.22 23.82 -8.33
CA ASN A 265 26.62 22.44 -8.58
C ASN A 265 26.50 21.66 -7.26
N PRO A 266 26.06 20.39 -7.31
CA PRO A 266 25.85 19.62 -6.10
C PRO A 266 27.18 19.31 -5.40
N LEU A 267 27.14 19.27 -4.07
CA LEU A 267 28.13 18.55 -3.27
C LEU A 267 27.82 17.05 -3.41
N GLU A 268 28.80 16.24 -3.78
CA GLU A 268 28.60 14.81 -3.90
C GLU A 268 29.32 14.05 -2.79
N ILE A 269 28.68 13.03 -2.24
CA ILE A 269 29.27 12.13 -1.25
C ILE A 269 29.09 10.70 -1.77
N ARG A 270 30.21 10.01 -1.96
CA ARG A 270 30.25 8.60 -2.36
C ARG A 270 30.63 7.74 -1.16
N PHE A 271 29.82 6.73 -0.91
CA PHE A 271 30.00 5.75 0.15
C PHE A 271 30.79 4.55 -0.36
N ASN A 272 31.49 3.87 0.55
CA ASN A 272 32.21 2.62 0.26
C ASN A 272 31.28 1.41 0.17
N GLU A 273 30.03 1.57 0.58
CA GLU A 273 28.97 0.56 0.58
C GLU A 273 27.59 1.22 0.47
N PRO A 274 26.55 0.50 0.05
CA PRO A 274 25.19 1.04 -0.02
C PRO A 274 24.65 1.34 1.38
N MET A 275 24.14 2.55 1.56
CA MET A 275 23.56 2.99 2.83
C MET A 275 22.05 2.77 2.86
N ASP A 276 21.44 2.87 4.04
CA ASP A 276 20.00 2.87 4.17
C ASP A 276 19.35 4.05 3.42
N ALA A 277 18.49 3.74 2.44
CA ALA A 277 17.93 4.72 1.50
C ALA A 277 17.09 5.82 2.16
N VAL A 278 16.47 5.55 3.31
CA VAL A 278 15.63 6.53 4.02
C VAL A 278 16.47 7.32 5.00
N LEU A 279 17.24 6.63 5.84
CA LEU A 279 18.05 7.27 6.87
C LEU A 279 19.10 8.18 6.26
N ILE A 280 19.73 7.81 5.14
CA ILE A 280 20.77 8.62 4.52
C ILE A 280 20.31 10.05 4.16
N LEU A 281 19.04 10.20 3.76
CA LEU A 281 18.45 11.49 3.41
C LEU A 281 18.00 12.29 4.63
N GLU A 282 17.72 11.62 5.75
CA GLU A 282 17.20 12.22 6.99
C GLU A 282 18.32 12.54 8.01
N THR A 283 19.50 11.92 7.85
CA THR A 283 20.58 11.93 8.86
C THR A 283 21.81 12.73 8.46
N ILE A 284 21.88 13.25 7.24
CA ILE A 284 23.00 14.04 6.73
C ILE A 284 22.61 15.51 6.62
N GLN A 285 23.46 16.39 7.12
CA GLN A 285 23.28 17.85 7.10
C GLN A 285 24.53 18.52 6.56
N VAL A 286 24.38 19.59 5.78
CA VAL A 286 25.50 20.44 5.35
C VAL A 286 25.44 21.75 6.14
N LYS A 287 26.56 22.17 6.72
CA LYS A 287 26.66 23.39 7.52
C LYS A 287 27.80 24.28 7.05
N ASN A 288 27.66 25.59 7.23
CA ASN A 288 28.76 26.55 7.07
C ASN A 288 29.68 26.56 8.29
N ARG A 289 30.73 27.39 8.23
CA ARG A 289 31.70 27.60 9.30
C ARG A 289 31.07 28.07 10.61
N GLU A 290 30.00 28.86 10.52
CA GLU A 290 29.24 29.38 11.66
C GLU A 290 28.36 28.31 12.32
N GLY A 291 28.25 27.13 11.70
CA GLY A 291 27.42 26.02 12.17
C GLY A 291 25.96 26.12 11.74
N GLU A 292 25.64 27.03 10.83
CA GLU A 292 24.30 27.21 10.27
C GLU A 292 24.04 26.19 9.16
N LEU A 293 22.81 25.70 9.07
CA LEU A 293 22.40 24.74 8.03
C LEU A 293 22.40 25.42 6.67
N ILE A 294 22.96 24.75 5.66
CA ILE A 294 22.78 25.13 4.26
C ILE A 294 21.49 24.48 3.77
N GLU A 295 20.55 25.30 3.32
CA GLU A 295 19.31 24.83 2.72
C GLU A 295 19.58 24.23 1.33
N GLY A 296 18.94 23.11 1.06
CA GLY A 296 19.13 22.36 -0.18
C GLY A 296 18.37 21.05 -0.19
N THR A 297 18.51 20.31 -1.29
CA THR A 297 17.82 19.04 -1.49
C THR A 297 18.84 17.93 -1.71
N PHE A 298 18.67 16.82 -0.99
CA PHE A 298 19.42 15.59 -1.24
C PHE A 298 18.73 14.74 -2.31
N SER A 299 19.55 14.13 -3.17
CA SER A 299 19.12 13.12 -4.13
C SER A 299 19.97 11.87 -3.96
N LEU A 300 19.31 10.71 -4.00
CA LEU A 300 19.93 9.39 -3.87
C LEU A 300 20.27 8.83 -5.26
N LEU A 301 21.50 8.33 -5.42
CA LEU A 301 22.03 7.88 -6.70
C LEU A 301 22.81 6.57 -6.56
N GLU A 302 23.08 5.94 -7.70
CA GLU A 302 23.98 4.78 -7.81
C GLU A 302 23.66 3.63 -6.85
N ASN A 303 22.38 3.28 -6.68
CA ASN A 303 21.93 2.25 -5.73
C ASN A 303 22.42 2.52 -4.29
N GLU A 304 22.12 3.72 -3.78
CA GLU A 304 22.46 4.13 -2.42
C GLU A 304 23.97 4.25 -2.13
N LEU A 305 24.83 4.17 -3.16
CA LEU A 305 26.28 4.38 -3.06
C LEU A 305 26.70 5.85 -3.19
N LYS A 306 25.77 6.73 -3.59
CA LYS A 306 26.05 8.15 -3.77
C LYS A 306 24.85 8.99 -3.37
N ILE A 307 25.11 10.12 -2.73
CA ILE A 307 24.14 11.21 -2.63
C ILE A 307 24.71 12.49 -3.24
N GLU A 308 23.79 13.31 -3.74
CA GLU A 308 24.05 14.67 -4.18
C GLU A 308 23.24 15.64 -3.34
N PHE A 309 23.91 16.64 -2.78
CA PHE A 309 23.28 17.77 -2.10
C PHE A 309 23.32 18.99 -3.01
N LYS A 310 22.17 19.40 -3.52
CA LYS A 310 22.04 20.62 -4.32
C LYS A 310 21.58 21.77 -3.40
N PRO A 311 22.40 22.82 -3.22
CA PRO A 311 22.01 23.95 -2.40
C PRO A 311 20.93 24.80 -3.10
N GLU A 312 20.08 25.47 -2.34
CA GLU A 312 19.11 26.44 -2.89
C GLU A 312 19.83 27.67 -3.45
N GLU A 313 20.86 28.13 -2.75
CA GLU A 313 21.68 29.27 -3.13
C GLU A 313 23.05 28.83 -3.65
N LYS A 314 23.73 29.71 -4.37
CA LYS A 314 25.08 29.41 -4.87
C LYS A 314 26.09 29.29 -3.73
N TRP A 315 27.06 28.41 -3.90
CA TRP A 315 28.18 28.27 -2.96
C TRP A 315 28.96 29.57 -2.81
N ILE A 316 29.21 29.95 -1.56
CA ILE A 316 30.07 31.07 -1.20
C ILE A 316 31.44 30.49 -0.83
N LEU A 317 32.51 31.22 -1.14
CA LEU A 317 33.85 30.84 -0.70
C LEU A 317 33.90 30.73 0.83
N GLY A 318 34.38 29.60 1.33
CA GLY A 318 34.44 29.36 2.77
C GLY A 318 34.58 27.90 3.15
N ASN A 319 34.62 27.68 4.47
CA ASN A 319 34.70 26.34 5.05
C ASN A 319 33.29 25.84 5.39
N TYR A 320 33.09 24.56 5.17
CA TYR A 320 31.82 23.87 5.38
C TYR A 320 32.08 22.51 6.02
N SER A 321 31.01 21.92 6.53
CA SER A 321 31.04 20.58 7.10
C SER A 321 29.79 19.79 6.73
N VAL A 322 29.99 18.50 6.44
CA VAL A 322 28.92 17.51 6.39
C VAL A 322 28.84 16.87 7.77
N HIS A 323 27.68 16.99 8.41
CA HIS A 323 27.37 16.35 9.68
C HIS A 323 26.52 15.11 9.43
N VAL A 324 26.99 13.98 9.91
CA VAL A 324 26.32 12.69 9.80
C VAL A 324 25.80 12.30 11.17
N ASN A 325 24.52 11.98 11.27
CA ASN A 325 23.98 11.45 12.53
C ASN A 325 24.44 10.00 12.71
N PRO A 326 25.02 9.61 13.87
CA PRO A 326 25.49 8.26 14.11
C PRO A 326 24.43 7.15 14.01
N VAL A 327 23.14 7.49 13.98
CA VAL A 327 22.04 6.55 13.70
C VAL A 327 21.95 6.12 12.24
N LEU A 328 22.73 6.71 11.32
CA LEU A 328 22.80 6.26 9.95
C LEU A 328 23.32 4.81 9.90
N GLU A 329 22.63 3.97 9.15
CA GLU A 329 22.88 2.52 9.03
C GLU A 329 23.25 2.12 7.59
N ASP A 330 24.01 1.04 7.44
CA ASP A 330 24.13 0.26 6.19
C ASP A 330 22.92 -0.66 5.97
N LEU A 331 22.96 -1.48 4.92
CA LEU A 331 21.93 -2.48 4.63
C LEU A 331 21.79 -3.57 5.71
N ALA A 332 22.85 -3.86 6.45
CA ALA A 332 22.87 -4.86 7.51
C ALA A 332 22.40 -4.30 8.88
N GLY A 333 22.11 -3.00 8.95
CA GLY A 333 21.70 -2.33 10.17
C GLY A 333 22.85 -1.94 11.09
N ASN A 334 24.10 -2.06 10.62
CA ASN A 334 25.23 -1.55 11.38
C ASN A 334 25.24 -0.03 11.24
N ASN A 335 25.34 0.66 12.37
CA ASN A 335 25.42 2.11 12.39
C ASN A 335 26.86 2.57 12.61
N LEU A 336 27.09 3.89 12.63
CA LEU A 336 28.45 4.44 12.76
C LEU A 336 29.12 4.07 14.11
N GLU A 337 28.32 3.69 15.11
CA GLU A 337 28.79 3.41 16.46
C GLU A 337 28.87 1.92 16.77
N ARG A 338 28.06 1.04 16.16
CA ARG A 338 28.00 -0.38 16.51
C ARG A 338 27.49 -1.27 15.37
N LEU A 339 27.84 -2.55 15.44
CA LEU A 339 27.22 -3.58 14.60
C LEU A 339 25.79 -3.89 15.09
N PHE A 340 24.96 -4.42 14.21
CA PHE A 340 23.60 -4.86 14.56
C PHE A 340 23.59 -6.20 15.32
N ASP A 341 24.37 -7.16 14.81
CA ASP A 341 24.57 -8.50 15.37
C ASP A 341 25.82 -8.50 16.25
N THR A 342 25.69 -7.94 17.47
CA THR A 342 26.71 -7.98 18.52
C THR A 342 26.31 -8.97 19.60
N ASP A 343 27.25 -9.76 20.10
CA ASP A 343 27.04 -10.63 21.25
C ASP A 343 26.63 -9.78 22.47
N LEU A 344 25.45 -10.04 23.03
CA LEU A 344 24.93 -9.32 24.20
C LEU A 344 25.82 -9.46 25.45
N SER A 345 26.75 -10.42 25.46
CA SER A 345 27.72 -10.60 26.55
C SER A 345 28.97 -9.72 26.42
N ASP A 346 29.20 -9.09 25.26
CA ASP A 346 30.40 -8.30 25.01
C ASP A 346 30.20 -6.84 25.43
N ASN A 347 30.53 -6.53 26.68
CA ASN A 347 30.45 -5.20 27.31
C ASN A 347 31.56 -4.24 26.84
N SER A 348 31.90 -4.23 25.56
CA SER A 348 32.82 -3.22 25.04
C SER A 348 32.13 -1.85 25.05
N MET A 349 32.65 -0.93 25.86
CA MET A 349 32.17 0.45 25.88
C MET A 349 32.51 1.10 24.54
N ASP A 350 31.52 1.24 23.66
CA ASP A 350 31.69 1.96 22.40
C ASP A 350 32.04 3.43 22.70
N THR A 351 33.26 3.80 22.34
CA THR A 351 33.75 5.18 22.40
C THR A 351 32.91 6.05 21.47
N LYS A 352 32.30 7.12 22.02
CA LYS A 352 31.64 8.17 21.23
C LYS A 352 32.59 8.68 20.16
N SER A 353 32.32 8.30 18.92
CA SER A 353 33.08 8.71 17.74
C SER A 353 32.85 10.20 17.48
N THR A 354 33.93 10.98 17.45
CA THR A 354 33.96 12.34 16.87
C THR A 354 34.08 12.31 15.34
N GLU A 355 33.93 11.14 14.71
CA GLU A 355 34.29 10.88 13.30
C GLU A 355 33.12 11.07 12.33
N ASN A 356 32.02 11.68 12.77
CA ASN A 356 30.80 11.85 11.99
C ASN A 356 30.71 13.23 11.28
N ILE A 357 31.84 13.95 11.18
CA ILE A 357 31.92 15.27 10.54
C ILE A 357 32.98 15.23 9.44
N LEU A 358 32.57 15.52 8.20
CA LEU A 358 33.47 15.65 7.05
C LEU A 358 33.63 17.14 6.71
N ASN A 359 34.82 17.69 6.93
CA ASN A 359 35.09 19.10 6.64
C ASN A 359 35.54 19.26 5.18
N PHE A 360 35.06 20.31 4.52
CA PHE A 360 35.45 20.67 3.15
C PHE A 360 35.49 22.19 2.98
N SER A 361 36.15 22.67 1.91
CA SER A 361 36.26 24.11 1.63
C SER A 361 35.90 24.39 0.19
N ILE A 362 35.07 25.41 -0.03
CA ILE A 362 34.80 25.95 -1.36
C ILE A 362 35.93 26.93 -1.69
N GLU A 363 36.67 26.62 -2.75
CA GLU A 363 37.80 27.41 -3.25
C GLU A 363 37.47 28.06 -4.61
N HIS A 364 38.31 29.02 -5.02
CA HIS A 364 38.20 29.78 -6.28
C HIS A 364 38.35 28.92 -7.54
#